data_AF-A0A3B8V943-F1
#
_entry.id   AF-A0A3B8V943-F1
#
_cell.length_a   1.000
_cell.length_b   1.000
_cell.length_c   1.000
_cell.angle_alpha   90.00
_cell.angle_beta   90.00
_cell.angle_gamma   90.00
#
_symmetry.space_group_name_H-M   'P 1'
#
loop_
_entity.id
_entity.type
_entity.pdbx_description
1 polymer ?
#
loop_
_entity_poly.entity_id
_entity_poly.type
_entity_poly.pdbx_seq_one_letter_code
_entity_poly.pdbx_strand_id
1 'polypeptide(L)'
;MTQEKMKRTVIASVVAATLLVVCLLAVIIYQVVSISVANKRIERIKAENAELQQTIDRQSGDLDYYLSLLGKEELARRQGYKKP
;
A
#
# COMPACT_ATOMS: atom_id res chain seq x y z
N MET A 1 -8.70 -13.42 56.68
CA MET A 1 -7.90 -12.54 55.82
C MET A 1 -8.10 -11.11 56.33
N THR A 2 -7.09 -10.49 56.94
CA THR A 2 -7.22 -9.18 57.60
C THR A 2 -7.35 -8.05 56.56
N GLN A 3 -8.19 -7.04 56.85
CA GLN A 3 -8.49 -5.90 55.98
C GLN A 3 -7.23 -5.22 55.38
N GLU A 4 -6.14 -5.15 56.14
CA GLU A 4 -4.86 -4.61 55.65
C GLU A 4 -4.24 -5.42 54.52
N LYS A 5 -4.30 -6.76 54.58
CA LYS A 5 -3.77 -7.63 53.52
C LYS A 5 -4.59 -7.45 52.24
N MET A 6 -5.90 -7.29 52.36
CA MET A 6 -6.78 -7.07 51.20
C MET A 6 -6.50 -5.72 50.53
N LYS A 7 -6.39 -4.63 51.30
CA LYS A 7 -6.01 -3.30 50.77
C LYS A 7 -4.66 -3.32 50.06
N ARG A 8 -3.66 -4.00 50.64
CA ARG A 8 -2.32 -4.09 50.04
C ARG A 8 -2.33 -4.84 48.70
N THR A 9 -3.10 -5.91 48.60
CA THR A 9 -3.27 -6.66 47.34
C THR A 9 -3.99 -5.83 46.27
N VAL A 10 -5.04 -5.09 46.64
CA VAL A 10 -5.77 -4.22 45.71
C VAL A 10 -4.89 -3.09 45.19
N ILE A 11 -4.08 -2.47 46.06
CA ILE A 11 -3.14 -1.42 45.62
C ILE A 11 -2.09 -1.99 44.68
N ALA A 12 -1.55 -3.18 44.97
CA ALA A 12 -0.58 -3.85 44.11
C ALA A 12 -1.15 -4.18 42.72
N SER A 13 -2.41 -4.65 42.66
CA SER A 13 -3.06 -4.96 41.37
C SER A 13 -3.35 -3.71 40.54
N VAL A 14 -3.76 -2.61 41.18
CA VAL A 14 -4.00 -1.33 40.49
C VAL A 14 -2.69 -0.78 39.93
N VAL A 15 -1.58 -0.84 40.67
CA VAL A 15 -0.28 -0.39 40.18
C VAL A 15 0.19 -1.23 38.98
N ALA A 16 0.06 -2.55 39.07
CA ALA A 16 0.41 -3.45 37.95
C ALA A 16 -0.44 -3.18 36.71
N ALA A 17 -1.76 -2.99 36.88
CA ALA A 17 -2.66 -2.67 35.78
C ALA A 17 -2.33 -1.32 35.15
N THR A 18 -2.01 -0.31 35.96
CA THR A 18 -1.65 1.03 35.46
C THR A 18 -0.35 0.98 34.66
N LEU A 19 0.66 0.26 35.13
CA LEU A 19 1.91 0.05 34.40
C LEU A 19 1.69 -0.65 33.06
N LEU A 20 0.84 -1.68 33.04
CA LEU A 20 0.47 -2.38 31.80
C LEU A 20 -0.21 -1.43 30.80
N VAL A 21 -1.16 -0.61 31.26
CA VAL A 21 -1.88 0.35 30.41
C VAL A 21 -0.91 1.38 29.82
N VAL A 22 0.02 1.90 30.62
CA VAL A 22 1.04 2.85 30.14
C VAL A 22 1.97 2.20 29.10
N CYS A 23 2.41 0.97 29.34
CA CYS A 23 3.20 0.22 28.36
C CYS A 23 2.44 0.01 27.05
N LEU A 24 1.16 -0.38 27.11
CA LEU A 24 0.32 -0.57 25.93
C LEU A 24 0.14 0.73 25.15
N LEU A 25 -0.09 1.86 25.84
CA LEU A 25 -0.17 3.17 25.21
C LEU A 25 1.13 3.54 24.48
N ALA A 26 2.29 3.29 25.09
CA ALA A 26 3.58 3.56 24.46
C ALA A 26 3.78 2.73 23.17
N VAL A 27 3.40 1.44 23.21
CA VAL A 27 3.47 0.56 22.04
C VAL A 27 2.52 1.03 20.93
N ILE A 28 1.29 1.44 21.28
CA ILE A 28 0.32 1.94 20.29
C ILE A 28 0.86 3.20 19.60
N ILE A 29 1.42 4.14 20.35
CA ILE A 29 2.02 5.36 19.78
C ILE A 29 3.13 5.00 18.79
N TYR A 30 4.02 4.08 19.16
CA TYR A 30 5.08 3.60 18.26
C TYR A 30 4.51 2.92 17.01
N GLN A 31 3.50 2.07 17.18
CA GLN A 31 2.83 1.38 16.07
C GLN A 31 2.23 2.38 15.07
N VAL A 32 1.50 3.40 15.54
CA VAL A 32 0.88 4.42 14.68
C VAL A 32 1.92 5.16 13.82
N VAL A 33 3.08 5.51 14.39
CA VAL A 33 4.17 6.15 13.65
C VAL A 33 4.76 5.21 12.59
N SER A 34 5.03 3.95 12.97
CA SER A 34 5.59 2.95 12.03
C SER A 34 4.63 2.64 10.86
N ILE A 35 3.34 2.53 11.14
CA ILE A 35 2.29 2.31 10.15
C ILE A 35 2.18 3.50 9.21
N SER A 36 2.28 4.73 9.72
CA SER A 36 2.22 5.93 8.88
C SER A 36 3.37 6.00 7.88
N VAL A 37 4.59 5.60 8.28
CA VAL A 37 5.74 5.53 7.36
C VAL A 37 5.58 4.38 6.36
N ALA A 38 5.10 3.22 6.80
CA ALA A 38 4.84 2.08 5.93
C ALA A 38 3.77 2.38 4.87
N ASN A 39 2.69 3.06 5.25
CA ASN A 39 1.61 3.45 4.35
C ASN A 39 2.09 4.38 3.24
N LYS A 40 2.99 5.33 3.53
CA LYS A 40 3.59 6.18 2.48
C LYS A 40 4.39 5.39 1.45
N ARG A 41 5.07 4.32 1.87
CA ARG A 41 5.82 3.45 0.95
C ARG A 41 4.86 2.61 0.10
N ILE A 42 3.78 2.11 0.69
CA ILE A 42 2.72 1.37 -0.01
C ILE A 42 2.05 2.26 -1.06
N GLU A 43 1.72 3.50 -0.70
CA GLU A 43 1.08 4.45 -1.60
C GLU A 43 1.96 4.77 -2.81
N ARG A 44 3.27 4.97 -2.59
CA ARG A 44 4.22 5.17 -3.69
C ARG A 44 4.29 3.94 -4.62
N ILE A 45 4.44 2.74 -4.06
CA ILE A 45 4.50 1.50 -4.86
C ILE A 45 3.20 1.28 -5.62
N LYS A 46 2.05 1.63 -5.03
CA LYS A 46 0.75 1.54 -5.68
C LYS A 46 0.62 2.54 -6.84
N ALA A 47 1.14 3.76 -6.67
CA ALA A 47 1.19 4.75 -7.74
C ALA A 47 2.10 4.29 -8.90
N GLU A 48 3.29 3.77 -8.59
CA GLU A 48 4.22 3.22 -9.58
C GLU A 48 3.59 2.04 -10.34
N ASN A 49 2.91 1.11 -9.65
CA ASN A 49 2.18 0.03 -10.31
C ASN A 49 1.05 0.53 -11.21
N ALA A 50 0.30 1.56 -10.78
CA ALA A 50 -0.77 2.12 -11.59
C ALA A 50 -0.23 2.78 -12.87
N GLU A 51 0.89 3.49 -12.79
CA GLU A 51 1.56 4.10 -13.94
C GLU A 51 2.11 3.04 -14.91
N LEU A 52 2.76 2.01 -14.38
CA LEU A 52 3.25 0.89 -15.17
C LEU A 52 2.11 0.15 -15.86
N GLN A 53 1.00 -0.11 -15.15
CA GLN A 53 -0.17 -0.76 -15.73
C GLN A 53 -0.79 0.09 -16.86
N GLN A 54 -0.94 1.40 -16.66
CA GLN A 54 -1.41 2.29 -17.73
C GLN A 54 -0.49 2.29 -18.94
N THR A 55 0.82 2.19 -18.73
CA THR A 55 1.80 2.12 -19.83
C THR A 55 1.66 0.82 -20.60
N ILE A 56 1.50 -0.31 -19.91
CA ILE A 56 1.26 -1.63 -20.53
C ILE A 56 -0.05 -1.61 -21.32
N ASP A 57 -1.13 -1.07 -20.76
CA ASP A 57 -2.44 -1.02 -21.42
C ASP A 57 -2.39 -0.17 -22.68
N ARG A 58 -1.70 0.98 -22.66
CA ARG A 58 -1.48 1.83 -23.84
C ARG A 58 -0.65 1.14 -24.90
N GLN A 59 0.49 0.56 -24.52
CA GLN A 59 1.36 -0.16 -25.44
C GLN A 59 0.67 -1.37 -26.07
N SER A 60 -0.16 -2.07 -25.31
CA SER A 60 -0.95 -3.20 -25.81
C SER A 60 -2.00 -2.72 -26.83
N GLY A 61 -2.68 -1.60 -26.56
CA GLY A 61 -3.63 -0.99 -27.51
C GLY A 61 -2.96 -0.51 -28.79
N ASP A 62 -1.78 0.12 -28.68
CA ASP A 62 -0.99 0.53 -29.85
C ASP A 62 -0.53 -0.69 -30.66
N LEU A 63 -0.07 -1.74 -29.98
CA LEU A 63 0.34 -2.99 -30.63
C LEU A 63 -0.82 -3.65 -31.36
N ASP A 64 -1.98 -3.75 -30.72
CA ASP A 64 -3.21 -4.28 -31.34
C ASP A 64 -3.63 -3.45 -32.55
N TYR A 65 -3.52 -2.12 -32.46
CA TYR A 65 -3.77 -1.22 -33.59
C TYR A 65 -2.81 -1.49 -34.75
N TYR A 66 -1.50 -1.59 -34.51
CA TYR A 66 -0.51 -1.87 -35.55
C TYR A 66 -0.58 -3.30 -36.09
N LEU A 67 -1.08 -4.25 -35.31
CA LEU A 67 -1.35 -5.63 -35.75
C LEU A 67 -2.65 -5.75 -36.58
N SER A 68 -3.60 -4.82 -36.39
CA SER A 68 -4.82 -4.74 -37.18
C SER A 68 -4.55 -4.49 -38.67
N LEU A 69 -5.52 -4.82 -39.52
CA LEU A 69 -5.40 -4.62 -40.97
C LEU A 69 -5.17 -3.13 -41.31
N LEU A 70 -5.86 -2.22 -40.61
CA LEU A 70 -5.73 -0.78 -40.79
C LEU A 70 -4.33 -0.28 -40.40
N GLY A 71 -3.80 -0.71 -39.26
CA GLY A 71 -2.45 -0.33 -38.82
C GLY A 71 -1.37 -0.86 -39.76
N LYS A 72 -1.52 -2.10 -40.25
CA LYS A 72 -0.61 -2.67 -41.26
C LYS A 72 -0.67 -1.92 -42.59
N GLU A 73 -1.86 -1.55 -43.06
CA GLU A 73 -2.00 -0.73 -44.27
C GLU A 73 -1.37 0.65 -44.11
N GLU A 74 -1.53 1.30 -42.94
CA GLU A 74 -0.93 2.60 -42.70
C GLU A 74 0.60 2.52 -42.60
N LEU A 75 1.14 1.50 -41.92
CA LEU A 75 2.57 1.22 -41.89
C LEU A 75 3.12 0.95 -43.30
N ALA A 76 2.40 0.16 -44.10
CA ALA A 76 2.77 -0.11 -45.49
C ALA A 76 2.81 1.19 -46.31
N ARG A 77 1.80 2.07 -46.16
CA ARG A 77 1.79 3.40 -46.82
C ARG A 77 2.95 4.29 -46.38
N ARG A 78 3.29 4.31 -45.08
CA ARG A 78 4.45 5.06 -44.56
C ARG A 78 5.77 4.54 -45.12
N GLN A 79 5.89 3.23 -45.37
CA GLN A 79 7.05 2.62 -46.01
C GLN A 79 7.05 2.77 -47.55
N GLY A 80 6.11 3.54 -48.11
CA GLY A 80 6.06 3.84 -49.54
C GLY A 80 5.26 2.84 -50.37
N TYR A 81 4.56 1.88 -49.74
CA TYR A 81 3.64 1.00 -50.45
C TYR A 81 2.40 1.78 -50.91
N LYS A 82 2.21 1.91 -52.22
CA LYS A 82 0.97 2.40 -52.82
C LYS A 82 0.11 1.20 -53.22
N LYS A 83 -1.11 1.16 -52.69
CA LYS A 83 -2.11 0.16 -53.09
C LYS A 83 -2.32 0.28 -54.62
N PRO A 84 -2.35 -0.84 -55.38
CA PRO A 84 -2.61 -0.81 -56.82
C PRO A 84 -3.97 -0.20 -57.15
#